data_AF-A0A9W6WRK1-F1
#
_entry.id   AF-A0A9W6WRK1-F1
#
_cell.length_a   1.000
_cell.length_b   1.000
_cell.length_c   1.000
_cell.angle_alpha   90.00
_cell.angle_beta   90.00
_cell.angle_gamma   90.00
#
_symmetry.space_group_name_H-M   'P 1'
#
loop_
_entity.id
_entity.type
_entity.pdbx_description
1 polymer ?
#
loop_
_entity_poly.entity_id
_entity_poly.type
_entity_poly.pdbx_seq_one_letter_code
_entity_poly.pdbx_strand_id
1 'polypeptide(L)'
;MLTRFFELCTSEAPENQIAKTMVYQDIPKAFRWDAKTKHWVRRKRFQAALGRMVHVSPRDMERFYLRVVLCHHKAPQSFEHLRTVDGVTYETYRQTALRLGFLEDDTEWISCMREAAGFRMPYQLRQLFTTILVYSQVAEIRQLWERLYDDLSQDFAHRYHTLSGQEKEDMIKFKPLKSLNELLQISGYAVADFDLPQLHDFPALAANKPGQGNKLFFIDGPGGTGKSTLLRHILAKVRLAGKIAIAVASRGIASPLLIGGRTAHSTFKIPLKLTCAICKQSHLKSLIQRESSVIWDGAPMPHRHAFEAVNRTLRGIMDDDQESFGGKLFVLSGDFRQTLPVVVRGTHEETIDACLKSSTSCEHFKQLHLTENMRVRSAGNYSTAAELAVFSEFLLQVGEGRHEVNRSIGIDFVKTPQDMLNNNNDDDR
;
A
#
# COMPACT_ATOMS: atom_id res chain seq x y z
N MET A 1 -18.22 -20.81 34.68
CA MET A 1 -19.69 -20.87 34.51
C MET A 1 -20.10 -21.86 33.42
N LEU A 2 -19.48 -21.83 32.23
CA LEU A 2 -19.84 -22.74 31.12
C LEU A 2 -19.58 -24.23 31.41
N THR A 3 -18.41 -24.60 31.95
CA THR A 3 -18.14 -25.99 32.36
C THR A 3 -19.13 -26.51 33.40
N ARG A 4 -19.51 -25.67 34.37
CA ARG A 4 -20.54 -25.98 35.37
C ARG A 4 -21.95 -26.04 34.79
N PHE A 5 -22.19 -25.44 33.63
CA PHE A 5 -23.43 -25.63 32.90
C PHE A 5 -23.48 -27.04 32.27
N PHE A 6 -22.36 -27.55 31.74
CA PHE A 6 -22.32 -28.94 31.26
C PHE A 6 -22.61 -29.94 32.37
N GLU A 7 -22.02 -29.75 33.55
CA GLU A 7 -22.32 -30.57 34.74
C GLU A 7 -23.78 -30.45 35.18
N LEU A 8 -24.37 -29.25 35.09
CA LEU A 8 -25.80 -29.06 35.36
C LEU A 8 -26.66 -29.86 34.36
N CYS A 9 -26.26 -29.93 33.10
CA CYS A 9 -26.93 -30.70 32.07
C CYS A 9 -26.74 -32.22 32.22
N THR A 10 -25.68 -32.69 32.89
CA THR A 10 -25.48 -34.12 33.20
C THR A 10 -26.14 -34.56 34.50
N SER A 11 -26.51 -33.63 35.38
CA SER A 11 -27.13 -33.92 36.67
C SER A 11 -28.42 -34.75 36.55
N GLU A 12 -28.54 -35.77 37.40
CA GLU A 12 -29.76 -36.58 37.53
C GLU A 12 -30.76 -36.05 38.57
N ALA A 13 -30.34 -35.10 39.42
CA ALA A 13 -31.19 -34.48 40.43
C ALA A 13 -32.50 -33.93 39.81
N PRO A 14 -33.69 -34.24 40.36
CA PRO A 14 -34.99 -33.85 39.79
C PRO A 14 -35.11 -32.35 39.49
N GLU A 15 -34.58 -31.51 40.38
CA GLU A 15 -34.60 -30.05 40.26
C GLU A 15 -33.76 -29.49 39.10
N ASN A 16 -32.79 -30.27 38.61
CA ASN A 16 -31.86 -29.87 37.54
C ASN A 16 -32.29 -30.37 36.17
N GLN A 17 -33.26 -31.29 36.07
CA GLN A 17 -33.71 -31.87 34.79
C GLN A 17 -34.19 -30.81 33.79
N ILE A 18 -34.76 -29.70 34.28
CA ILE A 18 -35.18 -28.58 33.43
C ILE A 18 -34.00 -27.94 32.67
N ALA A 19 -32.75 -28.04 33.17
CA ALA A 19 -31.59 -27.51 32.45
C ALA A 19 -31.36 -28.22 31.10
N LYS A 20 -31.82 -29.48 30.95
CA LYS A 20 -31.69 -30.24 29.70
C LYS A 20 -32.60 -29.71 28.58
N THR A 21 -33.63 -28.93 28.91
CA THR A 21 -34.53 -28.34 27.90
C THR A 21 -34.16 -26.92 27.52
N MET A 22 -33.11 -26.36 28.14
CA MET A 22 -32.73 -24.95 28.04
C MET A 22 -31.42 -24.77 27.25
N VAL A 23 -31.32 -23.65 26.54
CA VAL A 23 -30.07 -23.16 25.96
C VAL A 23 -29.32 -22.30 26.97
N TYR A 24 -28.02 -22.09 26.78
CA TYR A 24 -27.17 -21.45 27.80
C TYR A 24 -27.64 -20.04 28.18
N GLN A 25 -28.11 -19.25 27.21
CA GLN A 25 -28.64 -17.90 27.43
C GLN A 25 -29.90 -17.85 28.30
N ASP A 26 -30.64 -18.96 28.38
CA ASP A 26 -31.88 -19.06 29.16
C ASP A 26 -31.64 -19.55 30.58
N ILE A 27 -30.49 -20.16 30.87
CA ILE A 27 -30.18 -20.72 32.21
C ILE A 27 -30.43 -19.72 33.34
N PRO A 28 -30.05 -18.43 33.23
CA PRO A 28 -30.31 -17.44 34.28
C PRO A 28 -31.80 -17.22 34.62
N LYS A 29 -32.74 -17.59 33.72
CA LYS A 29 -34.19 -17.56 33.97
C LYS A 29 -34.61 -18.59 35.02
N ALA A 30 -33.98 -19.76 35.03
CA ALA A 30 -34.33 -20.88 35.91
C ALA A 30 -33.32 -21.10 37.05
N PHE A 31 -32.05 -20.74 36.85
CA PHE A 31 -30.95 -20.95 37.78
C PHE A 31 -30.29 -19.63 38.13
N ARG A 32 -29.64 -19.59 39.30
CA ARG A 32 -28.75 -18.50 39.70
C ARG A 32 -27.35 -19.05 39.88
N TRP A 33 -26.35 -18.25 39.54
CA TRP A 33 -24.97 -18.58 39.85
C TRP A 33 -24.71 -18.32 41.34
N ASP A 34 -24.28 -19.36 42.07
CA ASP A 34 -23.76 -19.22 43.41
C ASP A 34 -22.23 -19.07 43.35
N ALA A 35 -21.75 -17.86 43.61
CA ALA A 35 -20.33 -17.53 43.55
C ALA A 35 -19.49 -18.24 44.64
N LYS A 36 -20.10 -18.61 45.77
CA LYS A 36 -19.39 -19.28 46.87
C LYS A 36 -19.13 -20.74 46.53
N THR A 37 -20.16 -21.45 46.11
CA THR A 37 -20.04 -22.86 45.74
C THR A 37 -19.56 -23.07 44.31
N LYS A 38 -19.57 -22.03 43.47
CA LYS A 38 -19.28 -22.07 42.03
C LYS A 38 -20.18 -23.04 41.26
N HIS A 39 -21.46 -23.11 41.63
CA HIS A 39 -22.47 -23.95 40.98
C HIS A 39 -23.70 -23.16 40.56
N TRP A 40 -24.45 -23.71 39.60
CA TRP A 40 -25.79 -23.24 39.26
C TRP A 40 -26.80 -23.82 40.24
N VAL A 41 -27.63 -22.97 40.84
CA VAL A 41 -28.63 -23.37 41.83
C VAL A 41 -30.02 -23.01 41.33
N ARG A 42 -30.97 -23.95 41.42
CA ARG A 42 -32.35 -23.73 40.99
C ARG A 42 -32.99 -22.58 41.76
N ARG A 43 -33.64 -21.67 41.03
CA ARG A 43 -34.41 -20.58 41.64
C ARG A 43 -35.72 -21.13 42.20
N LYS A 44 -36.05 -20.74 43.44
CA LYS A 44 -37.33 -21.08 44.08
C LYS A 44 -38.49 -20.17 43.66
N ARG A 45 -38.20 -19.00 43.08
CA ARG A 45 -39.19 -18.02 42.59
C ARG A 45 -38.80 -17.55 41.19
N PHE A 46 -39.80 -17.30 40.34
CA PHE A 46 -39.59 -16.74 39.02
C PHE A 46 -39.02 -15.32 39.13
N GLN A 47 -38.05 -15.00 38.29
CA GLN A 47 -37.49 -13.67 38.14
C GLN A 47 -37.23 -13.45 36.65
N ALA A 48 -37.66 -12.32 36.10
CA ALA A 48 -37.35 -11.92 34.74
C ALA A 48 -35.85 -11.57 34.63
N ALA A 49 -35.03 -12.60 34.51
CA ALA A 49 -33.58 -12.50 34.36
C ALA A 49 -33.20 -12.81 32.92
N LEU A 50 -32.60 -11.83 32.23
CA LEU A 50 -31.99 -12.04 30.92
C LEU A 50 -30.56 -12.49 31.12
N GLY A 51 -30.20 -13.65 30.55
CA GLY A 51 -28.82 -14.12 30.54
C GLY A 51 -27.97 -13.26 29.61
N ARG A 52 -27.03 -12.50 30.17
CA ARG A 52 -26.05 -11.77 29.36
C ARG A 52 -24.92 -12.72 29.00
N MET A 53 -24.88 -13.16 27.75
CA MET A 53 -23.69 -13.80 27.20
C MET A 53 -22.62 -12.74 26.95
N VAL A 54 -21.36 -13.12 27.19
CA VAL A 54 -20.22 -12.26 26.90
C VAL A 54 -20.25 -11.90 25.41
N HIS A 55 -20.08 -10.61 25.11
CA HIS A 55 -19.90 -10.17 23.74
C HIS A 55 -18.60 -10.77 23.22
N VAL A 56 -18.70 -11.58 22.16
CA VAL A 56 -17.53 -12.13 21.47
C VAL A 56 -17.46 -11.45 20.11
N SER A 57 -16.28 -10.91 19.80
CA SER A 57 -16.05 -10.34 18.47
C SER A 57 -16.10 -11.44 17.42
N PRO A 58 -16.72 -11.21 16.24
CA PRO A 58 -16.60 -12.11 15.10
C PRO A 58 -15.14 -12.39 14.68
N ARG A 59 -14.19 -11.54 15.10
CA ARG A 59 -12.74 -11.72 14.89
C ARG A 59 -12.14 -12.88 15.68
N ASP A 60 -12.80 -13.33 16.75
CA ASP A 60 -12.42 -14.52 17.51
C ASP A 60 -13.33 -15.67 17.08
N MET A 61 -13.04 -16.22 15.89
CA MET A 61 -13.92 -17.15 15.18
C MET A 61 -14.35 -18.33 16.06
N GLU A 62 -13.40 -18.96 16.74
CA GLU A 62 -13.67 -20.09 17.64
C GLU A 62 -14.67 -19.73 18.74
N ARG A 63 -14.43 -18.64 19.49
CA ARG A 63 -15.34 -18.24 20.57
C ARG A 63 -16.66 -17.69 20.04
N PHE A 64 -16.66 -17.06 18.87
CA PHE A 64 -17.86 -16.51 18.24
C PHE A 64 -18.82 -17.64 17.85
N TYR A 65 -18.33 -18.65 17.13
CA TYR A 65 -19.15 -19.78 16.73
C TYR A 65 -19.53 -20.68 17.92
N LEU A 66 -18.67 -20.83 18.93
CA LEU A 66 -19.06 -21.45 20.21
C LEU A 66 -20.28 -20.74 20.82
N ARG A 67 -20.29 -19.39 20.83
CA ARG A 67 -21.43 -18.61 21.32
C ARG A 67 -22.69 -18.85 20.48
N VAL A 68 -22.57 -18.94 19.15
CA VAL A 68 -23.69 -19.25 18.25
C VAL A 68 -24.27 -20.62 18.56
N VAL A 69 -23.43 -21.65 18.69
CA VAL A 69 -23.89 -23.01 19.03
C VAL A 69 -24.57 -23.02 20.41
N LEU A 70 -24.02 -22.33 21.41
CA LEU A 70 -24.61 -22.24 22.75
C LEU A 70 -25.98 -21.52 22.82
N CYS A 71 -26.30 -20.66 21.85
CA CYS A 71 -27.62 -20.05 21.74
C CYS A 71 -28.71 -21.04 21.34
N HIS A 72 -28.35 -22.14 20.66
CA HIS A 72 -29.29 -23.01 19.98
C HIS A 72 -29.24 -24.46 20.46
N HIS A 73 -28.07 -24.92 20.95
CA HIS A 73 -27.86 -26.29 21.41
C HIS A 73 -28.31 -26.46 22.86
N LYS A 74 -29.27 -27.37 23.08
CA LYS A 74 -29.76 -27.75 24.41
C LYS A 74 -28.93 -28.88 25.00
N ALA A 75 -28.89 -28.96 26.33
CA ALA A 75 -28.23 -30.03 27.09
C ALA A 75 -26.78 -30.40 26.67
N PRO A 76 -25.88 -29.46 26.32
CA PRO A 76 -24.50 -29.84 26.02
C PRO A 76 -23.82 -30.40 27.27
N GLN A 77 -23.09 -31.50 27.09
CA GLN A 77 -22.43 -32.23 28.19
C GLN A 77 -20.90 -32.04 28.20
N SER A 78 -20.35 -31.54 27.10
CA SER A 78 -18.93 -31.23 26.98
C SER A 78 -18.72 -30.29 25.79
N PHE A 79 -17.50 -29.77 25.68
CA PHE A 79 -17.06 -29.02 24.49
C PHE A 79 -17.04 -29.88 23.23
N GLU A 80 -16.80 -31.18 23.38
CA GLU A 80 -16.87 -32.15 22.28
C GLU A 80 -18.30 -32.40 21.85
N HIS A 81 -19.23 -32.56 22.80
CA HIS A 81 -20.65 -32.74 22.50
C HIS A 81 -21.21 -31.52 21.74
N LEU A 82 -20.77 -30.31 22.06
CA LEU A 82 -21.11 -29.11 21.28
C LEU A 82 -20.59 -29.14 19.84
N ARG A 83 -19.58 -29.96 19.53
CA ARG A 83 -19.07 -30.16 18.17
C ARG A 83 -19.61 -31.42 17.52
N THR A 84 -20.45 -32.21 18.18
CA THR A 84 -20.99 -33.46 17.64
C THR A 84 -22.42 -33.23 17.13
N VAL A 85 -22.66 -33.53 15.85
CA VAL A 85 -24.00 -33.47 15.22
C VAL A 85 -24.23 -34.79 14.50
N ASP A 86 -25.35 -35.45 14.76
CA ASP A 86 -25.72 -36.76 14.18
C ASP A 86 -24.62 -37.83 14.32
N GLY A 87 -23.90 -37.83 15.44
CA GLY A 87 -22.83 -38.78 15.74
C GLY A 87 -21.46 -38.45 15.11
N VAL A 88 -21.34 -37.36 14.35
CA VAL A 88 -20.08 -36.89 13.75
C VAL A 88 -19.53 -35.70 14.55
N THR A 89 -18.30 -35.82 15.04
CA THR A 89 -17.61 -34.73 15.73
C THR A 89 -16.81 -33.89 14.74
N TYR A 90 -17.13 -32.60 14.67
CA TYR A 90 -16.49 -31.63 13.79
C TYR A 90 -15.26 -31.00 14.45
N GLU A 91 -14.33 -30.50 13.63
CA GLU A 91 -13.07 -29.93 14.11
C GLU A 91 -13.30 -28.56 14.78
N THR A 92 -14.16 -27.73 14.18
CA THR A 92 -14.42 -26.35 14.64
C THR A 92 -15.90 -26.12 14.95
N TYR A 93 -16.19 -25.17 15.85
CA TYR A 93 -17.58 -24.79 16.15
C TYR A 93 -18.32 -24.18 14.95
N ARG A 94 -17.59 -23.63 13.98
CA ARG A 94 -18.14 -23.10 12.72
C ARG A 94 -18.78 -24.20 11.89
N GLN A 95 -18.07 -25.31 11.69
CA GLN A 95 -18.57 -26.47 10.95
C GLN A 95 -19.82 -27.05 11.61
N THR A 96 -19.84 -27.11 12.95
CA THR A 96 -21.03 -27.53 13.70
C THR A 96 -22.21 -26.57 13.47
N ALA A 97 -22.00 -25.25 13.56
CA ALA A 97 -23.05 -24.26 13.33
C ALA A 97 -23.61 -24.30 11.90
N LEU A 98 -22.74 -24.54 10.91
CA LEU A 98 -23.13 -24.76 9.52
C LEU A 98 -24.01 -26.01 9.38
N ARG A 99 -23.58 -27.17 9.93
CA ARG A 99 -24.31 -28.43 9.83
C ARG A 99 -25.70 -28.38 10.47
N LEU A 100 -25.84 -27.58 11.53
CA LEU A 100 -27.10 -27.33 12.22
C LEU A 100 -28.00 -26.30 11.49
N GLY A 101 -27.53 -25.71 10.38
CA GLY A 101 -28.30 -24.75 9.59
C GLY A 101 -28.45 -23.39 10.27
N PHE A 102 -27.53 -23.02 11.17
CA PHE A 102 -27.57 -21.73 11.87
C PHE A 102 -26.89 -20.59 11.10
N LEU A 103 -26.30 -20.90 9.96
CA LEU A 103 -25.72 -19.93 9.03
C LEU A 103 -26.65 -19.81 7.82
N GLU A 104 -26.96 -18.59 7.42
CA GLU A 104 -27.68 -18.32 6.16
C GLU A 104 -26.81 -18.78 4.98
N ASP A 105 -27.44 -19.27 3.90
CA ASP A 105 -26.71 -19.73 2.73
C ASP A 105 -26.12 -18.56 1.92
N ASP A 106 -25.04 -18.82 1.19
CA ASP A 106 -24.33 -17.77 0.44
C ASP A 106 -24.99 -17.43 -0.91
N THR A 107 -26.25 -17.83 -1.13
CA THR A 107 -26.94 -17.66 -2.43
C THR A 107 -27.03 -16.19 -2.83
N GLU A 108 -27.28 -15.31 -1.86
CA GLU A 108 -27.35 -13.87 -2.08
C GLU A 108 -26.00 -13.29 -2.53
N TRP A 109 -24.89 -13.74 -1.94
CA TRP A 109 -23.55 -13.31 -2.32
C TRP A 109 -23.17 -13.80 -3.71
N ILE A 110 -23.53 -15.04 -4.04
CA ILE A 110 -23.30 -15.63 -5.36
C ILE A 110 -24.10 -14.88 -6.42
N SER A 111 -25.38 -14.62 -6.16
CA SER A 111 -26.26 -13.88 -7.08
C SER A 111 -25.74 -12.45 -7.31
N CYS A 112 -25.40 -11.74 -6.23
CA CYS A 112 -24.84 -10.39 -6.26
C CYS A 112 -23.54 -10.34 -7.09
N MET A 113 -22.62 -11.28 -6.85
CA MET A 113 -21.35 -11.33 -7.57
C MET A 113 -21.52 -11.69 -9.05
N ARG A 114 -22.44 -12.59 -9.39
CA ARG A 114 -22.75 -12.95 -10.79
C ARG A 114 -23.40 -11.81 -11.55
N GLU A 115 -24.33 -11.10 -10.91
CA GLU A 115 -24.93 -9.91 -11.50
C GLU A 115 -23.85 -8.85 -11.77
N ALA A 116 -22.99 -8.59 -10.78
CA ALA A 116 -21.88 -7.65 -10.92
C ALA A 116 -20.91 -8.07 -12.04
N ALA A 117 -20.64 -9.37 -12.21
CA ALA A 117 -19.76 -9.87 -13.27
C ALA A 117 -20.26 -9.54 -14.69
N GLY A 118 -21.57 -9.36 -14.86
CA GLY A 118 -22.16 -8.95 -16.14
C GLY A 118 -21.81 -7.52 -16.58
N PHE A 119 -21.38 -6.63 -15.67
CA PHE A 119 -21.15 -5.21 -16.00
C PHE A 119 -19.96 -4.54 -15.29
N ARG A 120 -19.23 -5.24 -14.42
CA ARG A 120 -18.06 -4.73 -13.69
C ARG A 120 -16.76 -5.34 -14.24
N MET A 121 -15.68 -4.58 -14.15
CA MET A 121 -14.35 -5.09 -14.48
C MET A 121 -13.80 -6.00 -13.36
N PRO A 122 -12.93 -6.99 -13.65
CA PRO A 122 -12.41 -7.95 -12.66
C PRO A 122 -11.81 -7.34 -11.39
N TYR A 123 -11.12 -6.21 -11.49
CA TYR A 123 -10.62 -5.49 -10.32
C TYR A 123 -11.77 -4.98 -9.42
N GLN A 124 -12.85 -4.45 -10.00
CA GLN A 124 -14.02 -4.00 -9.26
C GLN A 124 -14.77 -5.19 -8.63
N LEU A 125 -14.78 -6.35 -9.29
CA LEU A 125 -15.27 -7.60 -8.70
C LEU A 125 -14.45 -8.02 -7.49
N ARG A 126 -13.11 -7.93 -7.56
CA ARG A 126 -12.24 -8.19 -6.40
C ARG A 126 -12.50 -7.20 -5.24
N GLN A 127 -12.84 -5.95 -5.53
CA GLN A 127 -13.25 -4.97 -4.49
C GLN A 127 -14.58 -5.34 -3.84
N LEU A 128 -15.57 -5.75 -4.63
CA LEU A 128 -16.86 -6.21 -4.11
C LEU A 128 -16.69 -7.49 -3.27
N PHE A 129 -15.92 -8.46 -3.77
CA PHE A 129 -15.57 -9.69 -3.05
C PHE A 129 -14.90 -9.38 -1.70
N THR A 130 -13.90 -8.48 -1.69
CA THR A 130 -13.26 -8.01 -0.45
C THR A 130 -14.27 -7.38 0.52
N THR A 131 -15.21 -6.59 0.00
CA THR A 131 -16.24 -5.94 0.81
C THR A 131 -17.15 -6.99 1.47
N ILE A 132 -17.57 -8.00 0.71
CA ILE A 132 -18.35 -9.13 1.22
C ILE A 132 -17.57 -9.88 2.31
N LEU A 133 -16.28 -10.17 2.09
CA LEU A 133 -15.45 -10.84 3.10
C LEU A 133 -15.30 -10.03 4.40
N VAL A 134 -15.14 -8.71 4.30
CA VAL A 134 -14.87 -7.85 5.46
C VAL A 134 -16.12 -7.52 6.26
N TYR A 135 -17.26 -7.34 5.58
CA TYR A 135 -18.48 -6.78 6.20
C TYR A 135 -19.65 -7.75 6.28
N SER A 136 -19.60 -8.89 5.60
CA SER A 136 -20.67 -9.89 5.62
C SER A 136 -20.26 -11.18 6.35
N GLN A 137 -21.24 -11.99 6.74
CA GLN A 137 -21.00 -13.34 7.25
C GLN A 137 -21.16 -14.33 6.10
N VAL A 138 -20.04 -14.69 5.47
CA VAL A 138 -20.00 -15.69 4.40
C VAL A 138 -19.82 -17.09 5.00
N ALA A 139 -20.75 -18.00 4.72
CA ALA A 139 -20.75 -19.35 5.25
C ALA A 139 -19.63 -20.21 4.66
N GLU A 140 -19.36 -20.10 3.35
CA GLU A 140 -18.50 -20.96 2.54
C GLU A 140 -17.56 -20.14 1.62
N ILE A 141 -16.65 -19.37 2.23
CA ILE A 141 -15.70 -18.49 1.54
C ILE A 141 -14.93 -19.21 0.43
N ARG A 142 -14.45 -20.43 0.70
CA ARG A 142 -13.68 -21.22 -0.27
C ARG A 142 -14.49 -21.56 -1.52
N GLN A 143 -15.74 -22.00 -1.33
CA GLN A 143 -16.64 -22.31 -2.44
C GLN A 143 -17.03 -21.05 -3.22
N LEU A 144 -17.27 -19.94 -2.51
CA LEU A 144 -17.57 -18.65 -3.14
C LEU A 144 -16.40 -18.18 -4.02
N TRP A 145 -15.16 -18.31 -3.52
CA TRP A 145 -13.95 -18.03 -4.28
C TRP A 145 -13.84 -18.91 -5.53
N GLU A 146 -13.97 -20.22 -5.39
CA GLU A 146 -13.83 -21.17 -6.52
C GLU A 146 -14.88 -20.93 -7.61
N ARG A 147 -16.13 -20.62 -7.23
CA ARG A 147 -17.22 -20.33 -8.17
C ARG A 147 -17.04 -19.03 -8.95
N LEU A 148 -16.33 -18.05 -8.38
CA LEU A 148 -16.15 -16.72 -8.97
C LEU A 148 -14.73 -16.52 -9.50
N TYR A 149 -13.86 -17.52 -9.38
CA TYR A 149 -12.44 -17.40 -9.66
C TYR A 149 -12.15 -16.93 -11.09
N ASP A 150 -12.90 -17.45 -12.07
CA ASP A 150 -12.72 -17.10 -13.47
C ASP A 150 -13.03 -15.61 -13.71
N ASP A 151 -14.14 -15.12 -13.17
CA ASP A 151 -14.52 -13.71 -13.24
C ASP A 151 -13.52 -12.81 -12.50
N LEU A 152 -13.03 -13.28 -11.34
CA LEU A 152 -12.06 -12.58 -10.50
C LEU A 152 -10.64 -12.60 -11.08
N SER A 153 -10.33 -13.43 -12.07
CA SER A 153 -8.97 -13.60 -12.62
C SER A 153 -8.85 -13.26 -14.11
N GLN A 154 -9.98 -12.97 -14.77
CA GLN A 154 -10.06 -12.76 -16.22
C GLN A 154 -9.06 -11.74 -16.78
N ASP A 155 -8.83 -10.61 -16.08
CA ASP A 155 -7.89 -9.58 -16.49
C ASP A 155 -6.43 -10.08 -16.47
N PHE A 156 -6.09 -10.96 -15.53
CA PHE A 156 -4.79 -11.59 -15.45
C PHE A 156 -4.63 -12.71 -16.48
N ALA A 157 -5.67 -13.51 -16.72
CA ALA A 157 -5.66 -14.51 -17.78
C ALA A 157 -5.39 -13.87 -19.16
N HIS A 158 -6.02 -12.72 -19.44
CA HIS A 158 -5.77 -11.94 -20.64
C HIS A 158 -4.35 -11.33 -20.65
N ARG A 159 -3.93 -10.71 -19.54
CA ARG A 159 -2.62 -10.04 -19.44
C ARG A 159 -1.43 -10.98 -19.63
N TYR A 160 -1.55 -12.24 -19.19
CA TYR A 160 -0.49 -13.24 -19.27
C TYR A 160 -0.74 -14.28 -20.37
N HIS A 161 -1.54 -13.94 -21.39
CA HIS A 161 -1.89 -14.87 -22.48
C HIS A 161 -0.68 -15.39 -23.27
N THR A 162 0.46 -14.67 -23.24
CA THR A 162 1.68 -15.00 -23.98
C THR A 162 2.57 -15.99 -23.25
N LEU A 163 2.35 -16.18 -21.94
CA LEU A 163 3.04 -17.21 -21.16
C LEU A 163 2.45 -18.58 -21.50
N SER A 164 3.19 -19.64 -21.24
CA SER A 164 2.75 -21.02 -21.46
C SER A 164 3.21 -21.94 -20.32
N GLY A 165 2.56 -23.09 -20.19
CA GLY A 165 2.88 -24.08 -19.16
C GLY A 165 2.65 -23.57 -17.73
N GLN A 166 3.42 -24.12 -16.80
CA GLN A 166 3.27 -23.90 -15.35
C GLN A 166 3.40 -22.43 -14.94
N GLU A 167 4.27 -21.67 -15.61
CA GLU A 167 4.49 -20.25 -15.30
C GLU A 167 3.21 -19.42 -15.50
N LYS A 168 2.44 -19.72 -16.56
CA LYS A 168 1.15 -19.07 -16.81
C LYS A 168 0.16 -19.42 -15.71
N GLU A 169 0.04 -20.69 -15.36
CA GLU A 169 -0.91 -21.14 -14.33
C GLU A 169 -0.62 -20.51 -12.98
N ASP A 170 0.65 -20.51 -12.56
CA ASP A 170 1.05 -19.93 -11.28
C ASP A 170 0.80 -18.42 -11.26
N MET A 171 1.06 -17.72 -12.37
CA MET A 171 0.80 -16.29 -12.48
C MET A 171 -0.70 -15.96 -12.39
N ILE A 172 -1.54 -16.74 -13.07
CA ILE A 172 -3.00 -16.54 -13.09
C ILE A 172 -3.60 -16.87 -11.72
N LYS A 173 -3.04 -17.83 -10.96
CA LYS A 173 -3.48 -18.16 -9.58
C LYS A 173 -2.98 -17.16 -8.55
N PHE A 174 -1.73 -16.74 -8.66
CA PHE A 174 -1.09 -15.85 -7.68
C PHE A 174 -1.58 -14.40 -7.75
N LYS A 175 -1.79 -13.84 -8.95
CA LYS A 175 -2.08 -12.40 -9.12
C LYS A 175 -3.44 -11.95 -8.60
N PRO A 176 -4.56 -12.68 -8.83
CA PRO A 176 -5.84 -12.39 -8.20
C PRO A 176 -5.74 -12.42 -6.68
N LEU A 177 -5.08 -13.44 -6.12
CA LEU A 177 -4.92 -13.62 -4.69
C LEU A 177 -4.08 -12.50 -4.06
N LYS A 178 -2.98 -12.08 -4.72
CA LYS A 178 -2.18 -10.93 -4.30
C LYS A 178 -2.98 -9.63 -4.34
N SER A 179 -3.75 -9.41 -5.42
CA SER A 179 -4.63 -8.25 -5.54
C SER A 179 -5.69 -8.21 -4.43
N LEU A 180 -6.25 -9.36 -4.04
CA LEU A 180 -7.18 -9.45 -2.93
C LEU A 180 -6.50 -9.19 -1.59
N ASN A 181 -5.30 -9.73 -1.37
CA ASN A 181 -4.54 -9.48 -0.14
C ASN A 181 -4.25 -7.98 0.03
N GLU A 182 -3.88 -7.28 -1.04
CA GLU A 182 -3.67 -5.83 -1.04
C GLU A 182 -4.96 -5.05 -0.69
N LEU A 183 -6.12 -5.53 -1.15
CA LEU A 183 -7.43 -4.92 -0.83
C LEU A 183 -7.87 -5.20 0.60
N LEU A 184 -7.66 -6.42 1.11
CA LEU A 184 -7.98 -6.81 2.50
C LEU A 184 -7.13 -6.04 3.51
N GLN A 185 -5.87 -5.75 3.18
CA GLN A 185 -4.96 -4.99 4.02
C GLN A 185 -5.47 -3.56 4.32
N ILE A 186 -6.30 -2.99 3.44
CA ILE A 186 -6.96 -1.70 3.67
C ILE A 186 -7.85 -1.75 4.92
N SER A 187 -8.49 -2.89 5.15
CA SER A 187 -9.38 -3.15 6.29
C SER A 187 -8.66 -3.83 7.46
N GLY A 188 -7.34 -3.97 7.38
CA GLY A 188 -6.51 -4.60 8.41
C GLY A 188 -6.54 -6.12 8.42
N TYR A 189 -6.96 -6.74 7.31
CA TYR A 189 -6.95 -8.20 7.14
C TYR A 189 -5.95 -8.64 6.06
N ALA A 190 -5.66 -9.92 6.00
CA ALA A 190 -4.89 -10.60 4.97
C ALA A 190 -5.67 -11.79 4.42
N VAL A 191 -5.25 -12.36 3.29
CA VAL A 191 -5.83 -13.61 2.79
C VAL A 191 -5.67 -14.78 3.76
N ALA A 192 -4.69 -14.70 4.67
CA ALA A 192 -4.48 -15.67 5.74
C ALA A 192 -5.57 -15.63 6.83
N ASP A 193 -6.33 -14.54 6.92
CA ASP A 193 -7.44 -14.41 7.89
C ASP A 193 -8.74 -15.06 7.38
N PHE A 194 -8.75 -15.54 6.14
CA PHE A 194 -9.90 -16.17 5.50
C PHE A 194 -9.54 -17.54 4.95
N ASP A 195 -10.56 -18.36 4.73
CA ASP A 195 -10.44 -19.68 4.10
C ASP A 195 -10.25 -19.56 2.58
N LEU A 196 -9.11 -19.00 2.18
CA LEU A 196 -8.67 -18.76 0.81
C LEU A 196 -7.35 -19.50 0.52
N PRO A 197 -7.00 -19.74 -0.75
CA PRO A 197 -5.63 -20.15 -1.10
C PRO A 197 -4.61 -19.18 -0.52
N GLN A 198 -3.41 -19.65 -0.19
CA GLN A 198 -2.43 -18.84 0.52
C GLN A 198 -1.31 -18.38 -0.41
N LEU A 199 -0.78 -17.17 -0.16
CA LEU A 199 0.29 -16.62 -1.00
C LEU A 199 1.57 -17.47 -0.92
N HIS A 200 1.81 -18.14 0.21
CA HIS A 200 2.96 -19.01 0.40
C HIS A 200 2.90 -20.32 -0.40
N ASP A 201 1.73 -20.67 -0.97
CA ASP A 201 1.58 -21.79 -1.90
C ASP A 201 2.35 -21.54 -3.22
N PHE A 202 2.74 -20.28 -3.48
CA PHE A 202 3.50 -19.85 -4.64
C PHE A 202 4.84 -19.22 -4.23
N PRO A 203 5.77 -19.96 -3.59
CA PRO A 203 6.94 -19.38 -2.93
C PRO A 203 7.86 -18.62 -3.89
N ALA A 204 8.03 -19.12 -5.13
CA ALA A 204 8.80 -18.43 -6.17
C ALA A 204 8.18 -17.08 -6.59
N LEU A 205 6.86 -16.93 -6.50
CA LEU A 205 6.14 -15.70 -6.85
C LEU A 205 5.88 -14.79 -5.64
N ALA A 206 5.75 -15.37 -4.44
CA ALA A 206 5.59 -14.67 -3.18
C ALA A 206 6.90 -13.99 -2.75
N ALA A 207 8.05 -14.63 -3.00
CA ALA A 207 9.37 -14.03 -2.88
C ALA A 207 9.62 -12.94 -3.94
N ASN A 208 8.90 -12.98 -5.07
CA ASN A 208 8.93 -11.95 -6.09
C ASN A 208 8.12 -10.71 -5.66
N LYS A 209 8.79 -9.84 -4.89
CA LYS A 209 8.46 -8.40 -4.76
C LYS A 209 8.16 -7.84 -6.18
N PRO A 210 7.22 -6.89 -6.33
CA PRO A 210 6.85 -6.37 -7.65
C PRO A 210 8.09 -5.87 -8.40
N GLY A 211 8.42 -6.55 -9.50
CA GLY A 211 9.47 -6.21 -10.45
C GLY A 211 10.87 -6.48 -9.94
N GLN A 212 11.51 -7.52 -10.47
CA GLN A 212 12.97 -7.73 -10.44
C GLN A 212 13.66 -6.75 -11.41
N GLY A 213 13.28 -5.48 -11.34
CA GLY A 213 13.83 -4.38 -12.11
C GLY A 213 14.18 -3.27 -11.13
N ASN A 214 15.23 -2.50 -11.44
CA ASN A 214 15.62 -1.40 -10.57
C ASN A 214 14.41 -0.47 -10.35
N LYS A 215 14.12 -0.11 -9.09
CA LYS A 215 12.97 0.74 -8.70
C LYS A 215 13.38 2.19 -8.51
N LEU A 216 14.67 2.48 -8.57
CA LEU A 216 15.23 3.80 -8.33
C LEU A 216 15.86 4.29 -9.63
N PHE A 217 15.34 5.39 -10.17
CA PHE A 217 15.83 5.98 -11.41
C PHE A 217 16.19 7.44 -11.19
N PHE A 218 17.34 7.86 -11.72
CA PHE A 218 17.71 9.26 -11.81
C PHE A 218 17.75 9.66 -13.28
N ILE A 219 16.94 10.63 -13.67
CA ILE A 219 16.88 11.19 -15.02
C ILE A 219 17.72 12.46 -15.04
N ASP A 220 18.98 12.33 -15.45
CA ASP A 220 19.86 13.46 -15.73
C ASP A 220 19.57 14.00 -17.13
N GLY A 221 19.63 15.32 -17.27
CA GLY A 221 19.56 15.93 -18.59
C GLY A 221 19.83 17.41 -18.53
N PRO A 222 20.42 18.02 -19.56
CA PRO A 222 20.59 19.46 -19.63
C PRO A 222 19.31 20.29 -19.67
N GLY A 223 19.45 21.60 -19.50
CA GLY A 223 18.38 22.55 -19.79
C GLY A 223 17.87 22.35 -21.23
N GLY A 224 16.56 22.27 -21.41
CA GLY A 224 15.94 22.13 -22.74
C GLY A 224 15.73 20.70 -23.24
N THR A 225 16.19 19.66 -22.54
CA THR A 225 16.01 18.25 -22.96
C THR A 225 14.63 17.65 -22.66
N GLY A 226 13.70 18.44 -22.13
CA GLY A 226 12.32 17.99 -21.91
C GLY A 226 12.09 17.16 -20.65
N LYS A 227 13.00 17.16 -19.66
CA LYS A 227 12.84 16.46 -18.36
C LYS A 227 11.45 16.61 -17.75
N SER A 228 11.01 17.84 -17.47
CA SER A 228 9.69 18.07 -16.85
C SER A 228 8.53 17.61 -17.74
N THR A 229 8.68 17.67 -19.06
CA THR A 229 7.69 17.11 -20.01
C THR A 229 7.64 15.60 -19.90
N LEU A 230 8.78 14.90 -19.86
CA LEU A 230 8.82 13.46 -19.63
C LEU A 230 8.17 13.07 -18.30
N LEU A 231 8.49 13.77 -17.21
CA LEU A 231 7.87 13.53 -15.90
C LEU A 231 6.34 13.69 -15.92
N ARG A 232 5.82 14.69 -16.63
CA ARG A 232 4.36 14.86 -16.82
C ARG A 232 3.74 13.66 -17.52
N HIS A 233 4.37 13.15 -18.59
CA HIS A 233 3.87 12.00 -19.33
C HIS A 233 3.89 10.73 -18.49
N ILE A 234 4.96 10.50 -17.73
CA ILE A 234 5.05 9.38 -16.78
C ILE A 234 3.91 9.49 -15.75
N LEU A 235 3.75 10.67 -15.15
CA LEU A 235 2.72 10.92 -14.14
C LEU A 235 1.30 10.71 -14.69
N ALA A 236 1.03 11.21 -15.89
CA ALA A 236 -0.24 11.02 -16.58
C ALA A 236 -0.49 9.54 -16.87
N LYS A 237 0.51 8.81 -17.39
CA LYS A 237 0.41 7.38 -17.69
C LYS A 237 0.08 6.56 -16.44
N VAL A 238 0.74 6.83 -15.32
CA VAL A 238 0.50 6.12 -14.05
C VAL A 238 -0.92 6.39 -13.54
N ARG A 239 -1.37 7.64 -13.57
CA ARG A 239 -2.70 8.03 -13.09
C ARG A 239 -3.84 7.54 -13.99
N LEU A 240 -3.64 7.52 -15.31
CA LEU A 240 -4.59 6.93 -16.25
C LEU A 240 -4.76 5.43 -16.02
N ALA A 241 -3.76 4.75 -15.47
CA ALA A 241 -3.87 3.34 -15.05
C ALA A 241 -4.56 3.17 -13.68
N GLY A 242 -5.19 4.21 -13.14
CA GLY A 242 -5.89 4.19 -11.85
C GLY A 242 -4.95 4.15 -10.63
N LYS A 243 -3.64 4.32 -10.83
CA LYS A 243 -2.64 4.24 -9.76
C LYS A 243 -2.34 5.62 -9.17
N ILE A 244 -1.92 5.63 -7.91
CA ILE A 244 -1.52 6.85 -7.21
C ILE A 244 -0.02 7.10 -7.45
N ALA A 245 0.31 8.34 -7.84
CA ALA A 245 1.68 8.82 -7.99
C ALA A 245 1.83 10.20 -7.34
N ILE A 246 2.78 10.30 -6.41
CA ILE A 246 3.13 11.55 -5.72
C ILE A 246 4.11 12.32 -6.58
N ALA A 247 3.73 13.54 -6.95
CA ALA A 247 4.57 14.45 -7.71
C ALA A 247 5.09 15.57 -6.80
N VAL A 248 6.41 15.71 -6.73
CA VAL A 248 7.05 16.76 -5.95
C VAL A 248 8.12 17.50 -6.74
N ALA A 249 8.37 18.74 -6.36
CA ALA A 249 9.54 19.49 -6.83
C ALA A 249 10.31 20.08 -5.65
N SER A 250 11.61 20.30 -5.85
CA SER A 250 12.47 20.96 -4.85
C SER A 250 12.14 22.44 -4.68
N ARG A 251 11.60 23.10 -5.70
CA ARG A 251 11.26 24.53 -5.71
C ARG A 251 9.76 24.77 -5.89
N GLY A 252 9.25 25.83 -5.26
CA GLY A 252 7.85 26.25 -5.38
C GLY A 252 7.44 26.52 -6.82
N ILE A 253 8.25 27.26 -7.57
CA ILE A 253 7.97 27.63 -8.97
C ILE A 253 7.94 26.42 -9.93
N ALA A 254 8.64 25.33 -9.59
CA ALA A 254 8.65 24.10 -10.38
C ALA A 254 7.50 23.15 -10.03
N SER A 255 6.88 23.30 -8.86
CA SER A 255 5.82 22.38 -8.40
C SER A 255 4.59 22.36 -9.33
N PRO A 256 4.06 23.50 -9.82
CA PRO A 256 2.93 23.52 -10.75
C PRO A 256 3.23 22.89 -12.12
N LEU A 257 4.50 22.70 -12.46
CA LEU A 257 4.88 22.06 -13.71
C LEU A 257 4.50 20.58 -13.69
N LEU A 258 4.45 19.93 -12.53
CA LEU A 258 3.93 18.58 -12.42
C LEU A 258 2.44 18.63 -12.09
N ILE A 259 1.62 17.84 -12.79
CA ILE A 259 0.16 17.84 -12.57
C ILE A 259 -0.12 17.47 -11.11
N GLY A 260 -0.79 18.35 -10.36
CA GLY A 260 -1.04 18.15 -8.92
C GLY A 260 0.22 18.12 -8.05
N GLY A 261 1.34 18.67 -8.54
CA GLY A 261 2.62 18.73 -7.85
C GLY A 261 2.63 19.72 -6.70
N ARG A 262 3.45 19.43 -5.69
CA ARG A 262 3.70 20.29 -4.52
C ARG A 262 5.20 20.31 -4.20
N THR A 263 5.64 21.20 -3.32
CA THR A 263 7.05 21.16 -2.89
C THR A 263 7.31 19.91 -2.05
N ALA A 264 8.48 19.30 -2.22
CA ALA A 264 8.86 18.10 -1.45
C ALA A 264 8.79 18.34 0.07
N HIS A 265 9.22 19.53 0.51
CA HIS A 265 9.10 19.99 1.90
C HIS A 265 7.66 19.96 2.41
N SER A 266 6.70 20.49 1.63
CA SER A 266 5.29 20.51 2.03
C SER A 266 4.65 19.12 2.02
N THR A 267 5.01 18.29 1.03
CA THR A 267 4.44 16.95 0.82
C THR A 267 4.93 15.98 1.88
N PHE A 268 6.24 15.89 2.09
CA PHE A 268 6.82 14.92 3.04
C PHE A 268 7.00 15.49 4.45
N LYS A 269 6.65 16.77 4.69
CA LYS A 269 6.87 17.44 5.97
C LYS A 269 8.32 17.33 6.43
N ILE A 270 9.26 17.56 5.50
CA ILE A 270 10.70 17.52 5.74
C ILE A 270 11.06 18.67 6.71
N PRO A 271 11.46 18.40 7.97
CA PRO A 271 11.89 19.44 8.89
C PRO A 271 13.39 19.71 8.71
N LEU A 272 13.88 20.73 9.41
CA LEU A 272 15.33 20.99 9.54
C LEU A 272 16.07 19.91 10.38
N LYS A 273 15.36 18.90 10.89
CA LYS A 273 15.91 17.73 11.60
C LYS A 273 15.94 16.51 10.67
N LEU A 274 16.83 15.54 10.94
CA LEU A 274 17.16 14.39 10.07
C LEU A 274 16.04 13.33 9.85
N THR A 275 14.80 13.59 10.25
CA THR A 275 13.62 12.70 10.11
C THR A 275 12.35 13.48 9.81
N CYS A 276 11.50 13.00 8.88
CA CYS A 276 10.28 13.71 8.50
C CYS A 276 9.18 13.63 9.58
N ALA A 277 8.41 14.72 9.75
CA ALA A 277 7.35 14.80 10.77
C ALA A 277 6.01 14.18 10.31
N ILE A 278 6.04 13.01 9.65
CA ILE A 278 4.83 12.32 9.21
C ILE A 278 4.29 11.44 10.36
N CYS A 279 3.14 11.82 10.92
CA CYS A 279 2.52 11.08 12.04
C CYS A 279 1.98 9.70 11.62
N LYS A 280 2.12 8.71 12.50
CA LYS A 280 1.70 7.30 12.31
C LYS A 280 0.20 7.12 11.99
N GLN A 281 -0.65 8.12 12.26
CA GLN A 281 -2.10 8.11 12.04
C GLN A 281 -2.57 9.09 10.93
N SER A 282 -1.66 9.64 10.12
CA SER A 282 -2.02 10.67 9.14
C SER A 282 -2.58 10.10 7.84
N HIS A 283 -3.51 10.84 7.20
CA HIS A 283 -4.00 10.58 5.84
C HIS A 283 -2.86 10.51 4.80
N LEU A 284 -1.75 11.20 5.05
CA LEU A 284 -0.56 11.15 4.20
C LEU A 284 0.15 9.80 4.27
N LYS A 285 0.18 9.15 5.45
CA LYS A 285 0.73 7.79 5.60
C LYS A 285 -0.06 6.79 4.77
N SER A 286 -1.39 6.80 4.87
CA SER A 286 -2.24 5.88 4.09
C SER A 286 -2.11 6.14 2.58
N LEU A 287 -1.96 7.40 2.17
CA LEU A 287 -1.65 7.75 0.78
C LEU A 287 -0.32 7.16 0.34
N ILE A 288 0.77 7.34 1.11
CA ILE A 288 2.10 6.80 0.81
C ILE A 288 2.08 5.26 0.76
N GLN A 289 1.37 4.61 1.68
CA GLN A 289 1.23 3.15 1.68
C GLN A 289 0.54 2.65 0.41
N ARG A 290 -0.53 3.32 -0.02
CA ARG A 290 -1.30 3.01 -1.25
C ARG A 290 -0.63 3.48 -2.55
N GLU A 291 0.34 4.37 -2.45
CA GLU A 291 1.00 4.99 -3.60
C GLU A 291 1.99 4.03 -4.28
N SER A 292 2.09 4.18 -5.61
CA SER A 292 2.82 3.27 -6.50
C SER A 292 4.12 3.83 -7.08
N SER A 293 4.22 5.16 -7.22
CA SER A 293 5.48 5.86 -7.53
C SER A 293 5.59 7.27 -6.92
N VAL A 294 6.81 7.67 -6.56
CA VAL A 294 7.20 9.07 -6.26
C VAL A 294 8.02 9.62 -7.41
N ILE A 295 7.64 10.81 -7.89
CA ILE A 295 8.36 11.56 -8.92
C ILE A 295 8.82 12.88 -8.33
N TRP A 296 10.13 13.13 -8.35
CA TRP A 296 10.75 14.32 -7.75
C TRP A 296 11.57 15.09 -8.79
N ASP A 297 11.13 16.32 -9.13
CA ASP A 297 11.86 17.24 -10.01
C ASP A 297 12.79 18.20 -9.24
N GLY A 298 13.95 18.50 -9.82
CA GLY A 298 14.98 19.36 -9.24
C GLY A 298 15.79 18.70 -8.13
N ALA A 299 16.09 17.41 -8.25
CA ALA A 299 16.74 16.61 -7.22
C ALA A 299 18.17 17.06 -6.80
N PRO A 300 19.01 17.66 -7.67
CA PRO A 300 20.34 18.12 -7.25
C PRO A 300 20.36 19.32 -6.29
N MET A 301 19.26 20.07 -6.17
CA MET A 301 19.23 21.35 -5.44
C MET A 301 19.10 21.25 -3.91
N PRO A 302 18.32 20.31 -3.33
CA PRO A 302 18.23 20.18 -1.88
C PRO A 302 19.48 19.57 -1.27
N HIS A 303 19.72 19.86 0.00
CA HIS A 303 20.70 19.16 0.82
C HIS A 303 20.40 17.64 0.86
N ARG A 304 21.43 16.79 0.81
CA ARG A 304 21.29 15.31 0.81
C ARG A 304 20.39 14.77 1.92
N HIS A 305 20.43 15.41 3.09
CA HIS A 305 19.62 15.08 4.26
C HIS A 305 18.11 15.12 3.99
N ALA A 306 17.63 15.92 3.04
CA ALA A 306 16.22 15.88 2.64
C ALA A 306 15.84 14.51 2.05
N PHE A 307 16.70 13.95 1.19
CA PHE A 307 16.49 12.64 0.59
C PHE A 307 16.65 11.51 1.61
N GLU A 308 17.65 11.60 2.48
CA GLU A 308 17.90 10.62 3.55
C GLU A 308 16.75 10.60 4.58
N ALA A 309 16.23 11.76 4.95
CA ALA A 309 15.08 11.87 5.83
C ALA A 309 13.83 11.24 5.19
N VAL A 310 13.59 11.49 3.90
CA VAL A 310 12.49 10.85 3.15
C VAL A 310 12.70 9.34 3.06
N ASN A 311 13.91 8.87 2.74
CA ASN A 311 14.25 7.44 2.69
C ASN A 311 13.93 6.74 4.02
N ARG A 312 14.46 7.25 5.15
CA ARG A 312 14.19 6.72 6.50
C ARG A 312 12.69 6.73 6.83
N THR A 313 12.00 7.79 6.45
CA THR A 313 10.56 7.92 6.73
C THR A 313 9.74 6.91 5.93
N LEU A 314 10.07 6.70 4.65
CA LEU A 314 9.36 5.73 3.82
C LEU A 314 9.61 4.30 4.28
N ARG A 315 10.84 3.95 4.68
CA ARG A 315 11.14 2.66 5.31
C ARG A 315 10.27 2.40 6.54
N GLY A 316 10.20 3.38 7.45
CA GLY A 316 9.36 3.27 8.65
C GLY A 316 7.84 3.31 8.38
N ILE A 317 7.38 3.94 7.30
CA ILE A 317 5.96 3.92 6.90
C ILE A 317 5.57 2.57 6.29
N MET A 318 6.50 1.96 5.54
CA MET A 318 6.31 0.70 4.84
C MET A 318 6.68 -0.52 5.68
N ASP A 319 7.29 -0.33 6.85
CA ASP A 319 7.80 -1.39 7.73
C ASP A 319 8.78 -2.33 7.00
N ASP A 320 9.60 -1.75 6.10
CA ASP A 320 10.65 -2.44 5.34
C ASP A 320 11.94 -1.62 5.42
N ASP A 321 12.82 -1.98 6.35
CA ASP A 321 14.10 -1.30 6.58
C ASP A 321 15.21 -1.73 5.61
N GLN A 322 15.00 -2.82 4.85
CA GLN A 322 15.98 -3.38 3.93
C GLN A 322 15.90 -2.70 2.55
N GLU A 323 14.70 -2.33 2.12
CA GLU A 323 14.51 -1.67 0.84
C GLU A 323 14.74 -0.15 0.94
N SER A 324 15.50 0.40 0.00
CA SER A 324 15.60 1.85 -0.15
C SER A 324 14.22 2.45 -0.49
N PHE A 325 13.90 3.56 0.17
CA PHE A 325 12.63 4.29 0.07
C PHE A 325 11.40 3.40 0.34
N GLY A 326 11.52 2.41 1.22
CA GLY A 326 10.42 1.50 1.56
C GLY A 326 9.92 0.65 0.38
N GLY A 327 10.82 0.37 -0.57
CA GLY A 327 10.52 -0.47 -1.74
C GLY A 327 9.64 0.17 -2.81
N LYS A 328 9.41 1.49 -2.71
CA LYS A 328 8.64 2.29 -3.68
C LYS A 328 9.43 2.56 -4.96
N LEU A 329 8.72 2.71 -6.07
CA LEU A 329 9.30 3.24 -7.30
C LEU A 329 9.60 4.73 -7.11
N PHE A 330 10.87 5.10 -7.20
CA PHE A 330 11.31 6.47 -6.98
C PHE A 330 12.04 6.99 -8.22
N VAL A 331 11.52 8.07 -8.81
CA VAL A 331 12.09 8.72 -9.99
C VAL A 331 12.55 10.11 -9.59
N LEU A 332 13.86 10.30 -9.56
CA LEU A 332 14.48 11.61 -9.43
C LEU A 332 14.74 12.18 -10.83
N SER A 333 14.64 13.50 -10.97
CA SER A 333 15.12 14.19 -12.16
C SER A 333 15.83 15.47 -11.79
N GLY A 334 16.81 15.83 -12.60
CA GLY A 334 17.49 17.10 -12.46
C GLY A 334 18.64 17.25 -13.42
N ASP A 335 19.50 18.20 -13.09
CA ASP A 335 20.67 18.54 -13.86
C ASP A 335 21.79 18.89 -12.85
N PHE A 336 22.81 18.04 -12.76
CA PHE A 336 23.94 18.28 -11.86
C PHE A 336 24.83 19.45 -12.28
N ARG A 337 24.65 19.98 -13.49
CA ARG A 337 25.35 21.16 -14.01
C ARG A 337 24.68 22.47 -13.55
N GLN A 338 23.57 22.36 -12.80
CA GLN A 338 22.91 23.50 -12.17
C GLN A 338 23.53 23.79 -10.79
N THR A 339 22.97 24.79 -10.10
CA THR A 339 23.45 25.25 -8.79
C THR A 339 23.50 24.13 -7.76
N LEU A 340 24.59 24.08 -6.99
CA LEU A 340 24.75 23.23 -5.82
C LEU A 340 23.72 23.55 -4.72
N PRO A 341 23.52 22.65 -3.73
CA PRO A 341 22.73 22.97 -2.56
C PRO A 341 23.24 24.20 -1.83
N VAL A 342 22.30 25.01 -1.32
CA VAL A 342 22.64 26.21 -0.57
C VAL A 342 22.99 25.84 0.87
N VAL A 343 24.26 25.99 1.24
CA VAL A 343 24.76 25.87 2.61
C VAL A 343 25.12 27.26 3.12
N VAL A 344 24.30 27.80 4.03
CA VAL A 344 24.46 29.18 4.52
C VAL A 344 25.76 29.31 5.30
N ARG A 345 26.68 30.15 4.83
CA ARG A 345 28.03 30.33 5.40
C ARG A 345 28.86 29.03 5.43
N GLY A 346 28.54 28.08 4.55
CA GLY A 346 29.29 26.85 4.41
C GLY A 346 30.60 27.04 3.66
N THR A 347 31.57 26.20 4.00
CA THR A 347 32.80 25.97 3.24
C THR A 347 32.53 25.25 1.92
N HIS A 348 33.55 25.18 1.07
CA HIS A 348 33.48 24.43 -0.18
C HIS A 348 33.21 22.94 0.08
N GLU A 349 33.90 22.36 1.06
CA GLU A 349 33.79 20.98 1.47
C GLU A 349 32.40 20.66 2.01
N GLU A 350 31.83 21.54 2.84
CA GLU A 350 30.46 21.39 3.35
C GLU A 350 29.42 21.45 2.22
N THR A 351 29.66 22.27 1.20
CA THR A 351 28.77 22.35 0.03
C THR A 351 28.83 21.06 -0.81
N ILE A 352 30.02 20.48 -0.97
CA ILE A 352 30.19 19.17 -1.63
C ILE A 352 29.51 18.08 -0.80
N ASP A 353 29.73 18.05 0.52
CA ASP A 353 29.10 17.06 1.41
C ASP A 353 27.56 17.17 1.40
N ALA A 354 27.02 18.37 1.23
CA ALA A 354 25.58 18.61 1.09
C ALA A 354 24.98 18.05 -0.21
N CYS A 355 25.77 17.75 -1.24
CA CYS A 355 25.29 17.31 -2.54
C CYS A 355 24.65 15.91 -2.48
N LEU A 356 23.62 15.70 -3.32
CA LEU A 356 22.99 14.38 -3.45
C LEU A 356 23.98 13.26 -3.78
N LYS A 357 25.01 13.55 -4.61
CA LYS A 357 26.06 12.58 -4.96
C LYS A 357 26.88 12.09 -3.75
N SER A 358 26.89 12.86 -2.66
CA SER A 358 27.56 12.52 -1.40
C SER A 358 26.67 11.69 -0.46
N SER A 359 25.46 11.31 -0.89
CA SER A 359 24.58 10.42 -0.15
C SER A 359 24.77 8.97 -0.59
N THR A 360 24.89 8.04 0.37
CA THR A 360 24.93 6.60 0.10
C THR A 360 23.68 6.09 -0.63
N SER A 361 22.55 6.80 -0.52
CA SER A 361 21.33 6.43 -1.24
C SER A 361 21.42 6.70 -2.74
N CYS A 362 22.34 7.55 -3.19
CA CYS A 362 22.49 7.93 -4.60
C CYS A 362 23.02 6.77 -5.46
N GLU A 363 23.86 5.89 -4.90
CA GLU A 363 24.45 4.75 -5.61
C GLU A 363 23.39 3.72 -6.07
N HIS A 364 22.24 3.70 -5.40
CA HIS A 364 21.16 2.76 -5.74
C HIS A 364 20.33 3.21 -6.95
N PHE A 365 20.45 4.46 -7.40
CA PHE A 365 19.69 4.99 -8.53
C PHE A 365 20.33 4.60 -9.87
N LYS A 366 19.54 3.97 -10.74
CA LYS A 366 19.93 3.80 -12.15
C LYS A 366 19.93 5.16 -12.84
N GLN A 367 21.09 5.58 -13.34
CA GLN A 367 21.24 6.80 -14.13
C GLN A 367 20.68 6.60 -15.54
N LEU A 368 19.85 7.56 -15.97
CA LEU A 368 19.30 7.69 -17.32
C LEU A 368 19.62 9.10 -17.81
N HIS A 369 20.14 9.22 -19.02
CA HIS A 369 20.58 10.51 -19.57
C HIS A 369 19.68 10.92 -20.73
N LEU A 370 19.13 12.13 -20.67
CA LEU A 370 18.50 12.78 -21.81
C LEU A 370 19.57 13.64 -22.50
N THR A 371 19.93 13.26 -23.72
CA THR A 371 21.02 13.90 -24.50
C THR A 371 20.50 14.87 -25.54
N GLU A 372 19.26 14.70 -26.01
CA GLU A 372 18.71 15.50 -27.09
C GLU A 372 18.12 16.83 -26.59
N ASN A 373 18.58 17.95 -27.16
CA ASN A 373 18.03 19.27 -26.87
C ASN A 373 16.74 19.52 -27.65
N MET A 374 15.61 19.24 -26.98
CA MET A 374 14.28 19.43 -27.57
C MET A 374 13.95 20.90 -27.85
N ARG A 375 14.53 21.86 -27.12
CA ARG A 375 14.33 23.29 -27.38
C ARG A 375 14.93 23.70 -28.72
N VAL A 376 16.12 23.19 -29.05
CA VAL A 376 16.78 23.41 -30.35
C VAL A 376 15.98 22.72 -31.45
N ARG A 377 15.58 21.45 -31.24
CA ARG A 377 14.84 20.68 -32.24
C ARG A 377 13.45 21.25 -32.56
N SER A 378 12.81 21.91 -31.59
CA SER A 378 11.52 22.57 -31.77
C SER A 378 11.61 24.03 -32.22
N ALA A 379 12.79 24.52 -32.60
CA ALA A 379 12.94 25.88 -33.12
C ALA A 379 12.17 26.05 -34.43
N GLY A 380 11.51 27.22 -34.59
CA GLY A 380 10.61 27.48 -35.72
C GLY A 380 11.30 27.69 -37.07
N ASN A 381 12.62 27.89 -37.10
CA ASN A 381 13.42 28.00 -38.32
C ASN A 381 14.88 27.57 -38.06
N TYR A 382 15.63 27.39 -39.16
CA TYR A 382 17.01 26.89 -39.12
C TYR A 382 18.00 27.87 -38.46
N SER A 383 17.87 29.18 -38.72
CA SER A 383 18.77 30.20 -38.17
C SER A 383 18.70 30.23 -36.65
N THR A 384 17.48 30.28 -36.10
CA THR A 384 17.24 30.24 -34.66
C THR A 384 17.68 28.91 -34.05
N ALA A 385 17.51 27.78 -34.75
CA ALA A 385 18.01 26.49 -34.29
C ALA A 385 19.53 26.49 -34.15
N ALA A 386 20.26 27.04 -35.13
CA ALA A 386 21.71 27.12 -35.13
C ALA A 386 22.23 28.00 -33.98
N GLU A 387 21.65 29.18 -33.78
CA GLU A 387 21.99 30.07 -32.66
C GLU A 387 21.73 29.41 -31.30
N LEU A 388 20.57 28.77 -31.12
CA LEU A 388 20.25 28.04 -29.89
C LEU A 388 21.19 26.85 -29.65
N ALA A 389 21.63 26.18 -30.71
CA ALA A 389 22.57 25.07 -30.61
C ALA A 389 23.95 25.55 -30.12
N VAL A 390 24.46 26.63 -30.71
CA VAL A 390 25.74 27.25 -30.31
C VAL A 390 25.68 27.69 -28.84
N PHE A 391 24.62 28.41 -28.45
CA PHE A 391 24.44 28.85 -27.08
C PHE A 391 24.26 27.69 -26.09
N SER A 392 23.52 26.65 -26.48
CA SER A 392 23.37 25.44 -25.66
C SER A 392 24.71 24.72 -25.45
N GLU A 393 25.55 24.62 -26.48
CA GLU A 393 26.87 24.00 -26.38
C GLU A 393 27.79 24.80 -25.45
N PHE A 394 27.78 26.13 -25.56
CA PHE A 394 28.48 27.00 -24.62
C PHE A 394 28.06 26.74 -23.17
N LEU A 395 26.76 26.72 -22.88
CA LEU A 395 26.25 26.44 -21.52
C LEU A 395 26.67 25.05 -21.00
N LEU A 396 26.73 24.05 -21.87
CA LEU A 396 27.21 22.71 -21.53
C LEU A 396 28.70 22.72 -21.19
N GLN A 397 29.53 23.36 -22.01
CA GLN A 397 30.96 23.47 -21.75
C GLN A 397 31.24 24.17 -20.41
N VAL A 398 30.49 25.22 -20.09
CA VAL A 398 30.59 25.90 -18.78
C VAL A 398 30.17 24.96 -17.66
N GLY A 399 28.99 24.33 -17.76
CA GLY A 399 28.46 23.46 -16.71
C GLY A 399 29.27 22.18 -16.48
N GLU A 400 30.00 21.71 -17.48
CA GLU A 400 30.87 20.53 -17.40
C GLU A 400 32.34 20.88 -17.09
N GLY A 401 32.65 22.16 -16.88
CA GLY A 401 34.01 22.61 -16.59
C GLY A 401 34.99 22.43 -17.75
N ARG A 402 34.49 22.36 -18.98
CA ARG A 402 35.30 22.24 -20.21
C ARG A 402 35.60 23.58 -20.89
N HIS A 403 34.85 24.63 -20.54
CA HIS A 403 35.07 25.95 -21.11
C HIS A 403 36.37 26.58 -20.59
N GLU A 404 37.05 27.35 -21.43
CA GLU A 404 38.25 28.08 -21.05
C GLU A 404 37.96 29.07 -19.91
N VAL A 405 38.81 29.03 -18.88
CA VAL A 405 38.78 29.93 -17.73
C VAL A 405 39.87 30.99 -17.86
N ASN A 406 39.57 32.21 -17.42
CA ASN A 406 40.53 33.29 -17.39
C ASN A 406 41.40 33.18 -16.13
N ARG A 407 42.47 32.39 -16.24
CA ARG A 407 43.43 32.14 -15.15
C ARG A 407 44.11 33.40 -14.61
N SER A 408 44.11 34.51 -15.35
CA SER A 408 44.68 35.78 -14.88
C SER A 408 43.82 36.48 -13.82
N ILE A 409 42.50 36.22 -13.81
CA ILE A 409 41.55 36.76 -12.83
C ILE A 409 41.30 35.73 -11.72
N GLY A 410 41.23 34.45 -12.08
CA GLY A 410 41.10 33.34 -11.14
C GLY A 410 40.62 32.06 -11.83
N ILE A 411 40.64 30.96 -11.10
CA ILE A 411 40.26 29.63 -11.65
C ILE A 411 38.77 29.47 -11.94
N ASP A 412 37.92 30.34 -11.37
CA ASP A 412 36.45 30.26 -11.46
C ASP A 412 35.83 31.32 -12.40
N PHE A 413 36.66 32.04 -13.16
CA PHE A 413 36.20 33.11 -14.05
C PHE A 413 36.12 32.61 -15.50
N VAL A 414 34.93 32.68 -16.09
CA VAL A 414 34.68 32.30 -17.48
C VAL A 414 34.53 33.56 -18.35
N LYS A 415 35.06 33.54 -19.57
CA LYS A 415 34.84 34.61 -20.54
C LYS A 415 33.42 34.53 -21.12
N THR A 416 32.62 35.58 -20.92
CA THR A 416 31.31 35.72 -21.56
C THR A 416 31.48 35.90 -23.08
N PRO A 417 30.72 35.17 -23.92
CA PRO A 417 30.69 35.38 -25.37
C PRO A 417 30.36 36.83 -25.74
N GLN A 418 31.01 37.35 -26.77
CA GLN A 418 30.93 38.78 -27.14
C GLN A 418 29.52 39.19 -27.58
N ASP A 419 28.83 38.28 -28.25
CA ASP A 419 27.44 38.39 -28.71
C ASP A 419 26.41 38.41 -27.58
N MET A 420 26.80 38.04 -26.36
CA MET A 420 25.96 38.16 -25.15
C MET A 420 26.15 39.48 -24.39
N LEU A 421 27.12 40.31 -24.80
CA LEU A 421 27.35 41.60 -24.18
C LEU A 421 26.45 42.64 -24.86
N ASN A 422 25.74 43.44 -24.06
CA ASN A 422 25.12 44.65 -24.58
C ASN A 422 26.24 45.64 -24.90
N ASN A 423 26.40 45.98 -26.18
CA ASN A 423 27.21 47.10 -26.62
C ASN A 423 26.45 48.41 -26.31
N ASN A 424 26.25 48.72 -25.04
CA ASN A 424 25.79 50.04 -24.64
C ASN A 424 26.98 51.00 -24.77
N ASN A 425 27.23 51.47 -25.99
CA ASN A 425 28.01 52.67 -26.26
C ASN A 425 27.10 53.93 -26.26
N ASP A 426 25.94 53.87 -25.59
CA ASP A 426 25.13 55.06 -25.35
C ASP A 426 25.63 55.75 -24.08
N ASP A 427 26.74 56.47 -24.26
CA ASP A 427 27.11 57.66 -23.48
C ASP A 427 26.16 58.84 -23.85
N ASP A 428 24.83 58.61 -23.83
CA ASP A 428 23.85 59.70 -23.90
C ASP A 428 23.26 59.91 -22.51
N ARG A 429 23.79 60.99 -21.91
CA ARG A 429 23.47 61.60 -20.62
C ARG A 429 22.02 62.00 -20.45
#